data_AF-A0A847M9I1-F1
#
_entry.id   AF-A0A847M9I1-F1
#
_cell.length_a   1.000
_cell.length_b   1.000
_cell.length_c   1.000
_cell.angle_alpha   90.00
_cell.angle_beta   90.00
_cell.angle_gamma   90.00
#
_symmetry.space_group_name_H-M   'P 1'
#
loop_
_entity.id
_entity.type
_entity.pdbx_description
1 polymer ?
#
loop_
_entity_poly.entity_id
_entity_poly.type
_entity_poly.pdbx_seq_one_letter_code
_entity_poly.pdbx_strand_id
1 'polypeptide(L)'
;MDHKRIVTPEGQLRILDEIIATYRNMGVGVEWELKTVSLHSLIATQDAIEADKFQIVRRKVQAGQLQIPVIVEEHFADGRTRYYLLDGHCRTRALIELGQQSTQAYVLWPMKAGFESNFVKIAAQYGNVLLKDLKMI
;
A
#
# COMPACT_ATOMS: atom_id res chain seq x y z
N MET A 1 -13.11 20.58 10.33
CA MET A 1 -12.69 19.29 9.74
C MET A 1 -11.19 19.33 9.55
N ASP A 2 -10.45 18.54 10.31
CA ASP A 2 -8.99 18.64 10.35
C ASP A 2 -8.38 17.76 9.25
N HIS A 3 -8.17 18.32 8.06
CA HIS A 3 -7.60 17.62 6.89
C HIS A 3 -6.07 17.49 6.93
N LYS A 4 -5.46 17.46 8.13
CA LYS A 4 -4.02 17.61 8.33
C LYS A 4 -3.34 16.35 8.87
N ARG A 5 -3.32 15.29 8.06
CA ARG A 5 -2.06 14.54 7.89
C ARG A 5 -1.61 14.79 6.47
N ILE A 6 -0.76 15.81 6.30
CA ILE A 6 0.02 15.93 5.07
C ILE A 6 0.93 14.71 5.07
N VAL A 7 0.76 13.82 4.09
CA VAL A 7 1.67 12.71 3.90
C VAL A 7 3.02 13.32 3.52
N THR A 8 4.05 13.07 4.32
CA THR A 8 5.44 13.48 4.05
C THR A 8 6.34 12.24 3.95
N PRO A 9 7.53 12.33 3.33
CA PRO A 9 8.49 11.23 3.33
C PRO A 9 8.81 10.69 4.72
N GLU A 10 9.03 11.57 5.70
CA GLU A 10 9.31 11.20 7.09
C GLU A 10 8.09 10.55 7.76
N GLY A 11 6.89 11.05 7.45
CA GLY A 11 5.64 10.45 7.90
C GLY A 11 5.46 9.04 7.36
N GLN A 12 5.84 8.80 6.09
CA GLN A 12 5.76 7.48 5.49
C GLN A 12 6.75 6.50 6.13
N LEU A 13 7.97 6.94 6.40
CA LEU A 13 8.98 6.11 7.10
C LEU A 13 8.51 5.75 8.52
N ARG A 14 7.86 6.68 9.23
CA ARG A 14 7.26 6.35 10.54
C ARG A 14 6.18 5.28 10.44
N ILE A 15 5.31 5.35 9.44
CA ILE A 15 4.30 4.30 9.20
C ILE A 15 5.00 2.96 8.89
N LEU A 16 6.06 2.96 8.08
CA LEU A 16 6.85 1.77 7.81
C LEU A 16 7.44 1.18 9.11
N ASP A 17 8.04 2.01 9.96
CA ASP A 17 8.60 1.61 11.25
C ASP A 17 7.53 1.05 12.19
N GLU A 18 6.34 1.66 12.26
CA GLU A 18 5.20 1.19 13.04
C GLU A 18 4.71 -0.19 12.56
N ILE A 19 4.64 -0.39 11.24
CA ILE A 19 4.30 -1.68 10.64
C ILE A 19 5.37 -2.71 11.06
N ILE A 20 6.66 -2.45 10.82
CA ILE A 20 7.75 -3.37 11.17
C ILE A 20 7.75 -3.71 12.66
N ALA A 21 7.53 -2.72 13.53
CA ALA A 21 7.44 -2.93 14.97
C ALA A 21 6.28 -3.87 15.34
N THR A 22 5.14 -3.75 14.65
CA THR A 22 4.00 -4.66 14.82
C THR A 22 4.39 -6.11 14.51
N TYR A 23 5.07 -6.38 13.39
CA TYR A 23 5.56 -7.73 13.08
C TYR A 23 6.57 -8.23 14.12
N ARG A 24 7.50 -7.39 14.54
CA ARG A 24 8.50 -7.75 15.56
C ARG A 24 7.86 -8.12 16.89
N ASN A 25 6.80 -7.42 17.31
CA ASN A 25 6.03 -7.75 18.51
C ASN A 25 5.30 -9.10 18.40
N MET A 26 5.04 -9.57 17.18
CA MET A 26 4.52 -10.93 16.90
C MET A 26 5.63 -11.99 16.81
N GLY A 27 6.89 -11.61 17.07
CA GLY A 27 8.05 -12.50 16.94
C GLY A 27 8.45 -12.78 15.50
N VAL A 28 8.07 -11.91 14.55
CA VAL A 28 8.36 -12.05 13.12
C VAL A 28 9.36 -10.99 12.70
N GLY A 29 10.52 -11.43 12.21
CA GLY A 29 11.48 -10.56 11.54
C GLY A 29 10.93 -10.11 10.18
N VAL A 30 11.24 -8.87 9.80
CA VAL A 30 10.83 -8.27 8.52
C VAL A 30 12.05 -7.60 7.91
N GLU A 31 12.26 -7.87 6.64
CA GLU A 31 13.17 -7.11 5.79
C GLU A 31 12.35 -6.23 4.84
N TRP A 32 12.98 -5.19 4.33
CA TRP A 32 12.36 -4.32 3.33
C TRP A 32 13.41 -3.72 2.40
N GLU A 33 12.96 -3.38 1.19
CA GLU A 33 13.74 -2.63 0.21
C GLU A 33 12.87 -1.54 -0.44
N LEU A 34 13.51 -0.51 -0.99
CA LEU A 34 12.85 0.46 -1.85
C LEU A 34 12.96 -0.03 -3.31
N LYS A 35 11.82 -0.32 -3.96
CA LYS A 35 11.81 -0.73 -5.37
C LYS A 35 10.63 -0.18 -6.16
N THR A 36 10.73 -0.28 -7.48
CA THR A 36 9.63 0.01 -8.40
C THR A 36 8.67 -1.17 -8.48
N VAL A 37 7.37 -0.92 -8.26
CA VAL A 37 6.31 -1.94 -8.39
C VAL A 37 5.28 -1.52 -9.44
N SER A 38 4.65 -2.49 -10.10
CA SER A 38 3.54 -2.22 -11.01
C SER A 38 2.30 -1.81 -10.23
N LEU A 39 1.68 -0.69 -10.61
CA LEU A 39 0.46 -0.21 -9.96
C LEU A 39 -0.74 -1.13 -10.21
N HIS A 40 -0.76 -1.79 -11.36
CA HIS A 40 -1.90 -2.59 -11.82
C HIS A 40 -1.94 -4.01 -11.21
N SER A 41 -0.89 -4.41 -10.49
CA SER A 41 -0.82 -5.70 -9.79
C SER A 41 -0.97 -5.58 -8.27
N LEU A 42 -1.19 -4.38 -7.74
CA LEU A 42 -1.33 -4.16 -6.30
C LEU A 42 -2.71 -4.61 -5.82
N ILE A 43 -2.72 -5.47 -4.81
CA ILE A 43 -3.92 -5.97 -4.13
C ILE A 43 -4.27 -5.01 -3.00
N ALA A 44 -5.54 -4.63 -2.90
CA ALA A 44 -6.02 -3.77 -1.83
C ALA A 44 -6.20 -4.55 -0.53
N THR A 45 -5.78 -3.93 0.58
CA THR A 45 -5.98 -4.43 1.96
C THR A 45 -7.13 -3.71 2.69
N GLN A 46 -7.89 -2.89 1.96
CA GLN A 46 -9.10 -2.20 2.42
C GLN A 46 -10.26 -2.49 1.45
N ASP A 47 -11.49 -2.32 1.90
CA ASP A 47 -12.70 -2.71 1.15
C ASP A 47 -13.19 -1.65 0.16
N ALA A 48 -12.85 -0.37 0.37
CA ALA A 48 -13.25 0.73 -0.50
C ALA A 48 -12.33 1.95 -0.38
N ILE A 49 -12.40 2.86 -1.34
CA ILE A 49 -11.75 4.18 -1.29
C ILE A 49 -12.81 5.26 -1.01
N GLU A 50 -12.61 6.06 0.03
CA GLU A 50 -13.44 7.23 0.31
C GLU A 50 -13.33 8.28 -0.82
N ALA A 51 -14.42 8.54 -1.52
CA ALA A 51 -14.45 9.40 -2.71
C ALA A 51 -14.02 10.84 -2.42
N ASP A 52 -14.48 11.43 -1.32
CA ASP A 52 -14.16 12.81 -0.94
C ASP A 52 -12.66 12.99 -0.67
N LYS A 53 -12.08 12.04 0.07
CA LYS A 53 -10.63 11.99 0.34
C LYS A 53 -9.85 11.79 -0.95
N PHE A 54 -10.33 10.90 -1.83
CA PHE A 54 -9.71 10.63 -3.11
C PHE A 54 -9.59 11.88 -3.99
N GLN A 55 -10.64 12.69 -4.11
CA GLN A 55 -10.60 13.91 -4.92
C GLN A 55 -9.56 14.93 -4.45
N ILE A 56 -9.33 15.01 -3.13
CA ILE A 56 -8.27 15.86 -2.56
C ILE A 56 -6.89 15.28 -2.90
N VAL A 57 -6.70 13.97 -2.70
CA VAL A 57 -5.43 13.29 -2.96
C VAL A 57 -5.06 13.35 -4.45
N ARG A 58 -6.01 13.08 -5.35
CA ARG A 58 -5.79 13.10 -6.80
C ARG A 58 -5.27 14.44 -7.29
N ARG A 59 -5.85 15.56 -6.83
CA ARG A 59 -5.37 16.90 -7.16
C ARG A 59 -3.94 17.15 -6.69
N LYS A 60 -3.58 16.69 -5.49
CA LYS A 60 -2.22 16.82 -4.96
C LYS A 60 -1.20 15.94 -5.70
N VAL A 61 -1.58 14.72 -6.08
CA VAL A 61 -0.75 13.84 -6.92
C VAL A 61 -0.51 14.48 -8.28
N GLN A 62 -1.57 14.99 -8.92
CA GLN A 62 -1.47 15.69 -10.20
C GLN A 62 -0.57 16.93 -10.13
N ALA A 63 -0.56 17.65 -9.01
CA ALA A 63 0.32 18.78 -8.75
C ALA A 63 1.76 18.37 -8.35
N GLY A 64 2.09 17.08 -8.33
CA GLY A 64 3.42 16.57 -7.97
C GLY A 64 3.75 16.63 -6.47
N GLN A 65 2.77 16.89 -5.60
CA GLN A 65 2.97 17.15 -4.17
C GLN A 65 2.97 15.89 -3.29
N LEU A 66 2.72 14.72 -3.88
CA LEU A 66 2.61 13.44 -3.17
C LEU A 66 3.44 12.33 -3.84
N GLN A 67 4.63 12.69 -4.34
CA GLN A 67 5.62 11.76 -4.90
C GLN A 67 6.38 11.03 -3.77
N ILE A 68 5.64 10.31 -2.94
CA ILE A 68 6.16 9.62 -1.77
C ILE A 68 5.93 8.12 -1.98
N PRO A 69 6.93 7.25 -1.74
CA PRO A 69 6.76 5.81 -1.89
C PRO A 69 5.56 5.29 -1.11
N VAL A 70 4.91 4.28 -1.66
CA VAL A 70 3.82 3.56 -0.98
C VAL A 70 4.42 2.43 -0.15
N ILE A 71 3.63 1.84 0.77
CA ILE A 71 4.10 0.69 1.56
C ILE A 71 3.36 -0.55 1.09
N VAL A 72 4.10 -1.60 0.79
CA VAL A 72 3.58 -2.81 0.17
C VAL A 72 4.20 -4.03 0.86
N GLU A 73 3.39 -5.05 1.11
CA GLU A 73 3.85 -6.34 1.59
C GLU A 73 3.97 -7.31 0.44
N GLU A 74 5.13 -7.97 0.34
CA GLU A 74 5.41 -9.00 -0.66
C GLU A 74 5.15 -10.39 -0.08
N HIS A 75 4.45 -11.23 -0.84
CA HIS A 75 4.29 -12.65 -0.56
C HIS A 75 4.47 -13.48 -1.82
N PHE A 76 5.06 -14.66 -1.67
CA PHE A 76 5.08 -15.67 -2.72
C PHE A 76 3.93 -16.67 -2.51
N ALA A 77 2.97 -16.69 -3.44
CA ALA A 77 1.80 -17.57 -3.37
C ALA A 77 1.39 -18.04 -4.77
N ASP A 78 1.02 -19.33 -4.90
CA ASP A 78 0.63 -19.96 -6.16
C ASP A 78 1.67 -19.82 -7.29
N GLY A 79 2.96 -19.95 -6.94
CA GLY A 79 4.06 -19.86 -7.90
C GLY A 79 4.35 -18.45 -8.42
N ARG A 80 3.79 -17.40 -7.81
CA ARG A 80 4.00 -16.00 -8.19
C ARG A 80 4.14 -15.08 -7.00
N THR A 81 4.88 -13.99 -7.20
CA THR A 81 4.94 -12.89 -6.23
C THR A 81 3.65 -12.05 -6.30
N ARG A 82 3.08 -11.78 -5.13
CA ARG A 82 1.92 -10.92 -4.94
C ARG A 82 2.31 -9.75 -4.04
N TYR A 83 1.69 -8.61 -4.31
CA TYR A 83 1.97 -7.35 -3.64
C TYR A 83 0.69 -6.79 -3.02
N TYR A 84 0.65 -6.68 -1.70
CA TYR A 84 -0.49 -6.19 -0.94
C TYR A 84 -0.22 -4.76 -0.47
N LEU A 85 -1.02 -3.81 -0.90
CA LEU A 85 -0.84 -2.39 -0.57
C LEU A 85 -1.24 -2.16 0.89
N LEU A 86 -0.30 -1.80 1.76
CA LEU A 86 -0.56 -1.55 3.18
C LEU A 86 -0.95 -0.11 3.45
N ASP A 87 -0.29 0.84 2.79
CA ASP A 87 -0.61 2.27 2.90
C ASP A 87 -0.44 2.98 1.55
N GLY A 88 -1.32 3.96 1.32
CA GLY A 88 -1.27 4.82 0.14
C GLY A 88 -2.37 4.56 -0.89
N HIS A 89 -3.45 3.85 -0.57
CA HIS A 89 -4.53 3.47 -1.51
C HIS A 89 -5.07 4.62 -2.35
N CYS A 90 -5.38 5.78 -1.76
CA CYS A 90 -5.83 6.94 -2.52
C CYS A 90 -4.76 7.47 -3.50
N ARG A 91 -3.47 7.48 -3.09
CA ARG A 91 -2.35 7.94 -3.93
C ARG A 91 -2.15 6.97 -5.10
N THR A 92 -2.10 5.69 -4.80
CA THR A 92 -1.93 4.63 -5.80
C THR A 92 -3.09 4.63 -6.80
N ARG A 93 -4.34 4.77 -6.33
CA ARG A 93 -5.51 4.93 -7.21
C ARG A 93 -5.39 6.17 -8.11
N ALA A 94 -4.93 7.29 -7.55
CA ALA A 94 -4.77 8.52 -8.31
C ALA A 94 -3.69 8.39 -9.39
N LEU A 95 -2.56 7.73 -9.07
CA LEU A 95 -1.50 7.45 -10.04
C LEU A 95 -2.02 6.59 -11.20
N ILE A 96 -2.82 5.55 -10.91
CA ILE A 96 -3.46 4.71 -11.92
C ILE A 96 -4.36 5.54 -12.83
N GLU A 97 -5.25 6.36 -12.26
CA GLU A 97 -6.16 7.22 -13.04
C GLU A 97 -5.45 8.32 -13.84
N LEU A 98 -4.23 8.69 -13.44
CA LEU A 98 -3.36 9.62 -14.16
C LEU A 98 -2.47 8.89 -15.18
N GLY A 99 -2.70 7.60 -15.44
CA GLY A 99 -2.04 6.82 -16.48
C GLY A 99 -0.65 6.27 -16.11
N GLN A 100 -0.23 6.40 -14.85
CA GLN A 100 1.05 5.85 -14.40
C GLN A 100 1.00 4.33 -14.36
N GLN A 101 2.10 3.69 -14.73
CA GLN A 101 2.20 2.22 -14.81
C GLN A 101 2.84 1.61 -13.55
N SER A 102 3.72 2.36 -12.89
CA SER A 102 4.51 1.93 -11.75
C SER A 102 4.71 3.05 -10.75
N THR A 103 5.11 2.70 -9.53
CA THR A 103 5.49 3.66 -8.49
C THR A 103 6.62 3.11 -7.63
N GLN A 104 7.30 4.00 -6.89
CA GLN A 104 8.23 3.60 -5.85
C GLN A 104 7.46 3.06 -4.65
N ALA A 105 7.97 1.99 -4.06
CA ALA A 105 7.38 1.35 -2.89
C ALA A 105 8.46 0.88 -1.92
N TYR A 106 8.21 1.10 -0.63
CA TYR A 106 8.82 0.32 0.44
C TYR A 106 8.16 -1.05 0.43
N VAL A 107 8.86 -2.03 -0.12
CA VAL A 107 8.39 -3.40 -0.19
C VAL A 107 9.00 -4.16 0.97
N LEU A 108 8.14 -4.69 1.84
CA LEU A 108 8.54 -5.48 3.00
C LEU A 108 8.09 -6.92 2.87
N TRP A 109 8.87 -7.86 3.41
CA TRP A 109 8.52 -9.27 3.46
C TRP A 109 8.82 -9.87 4.84
N PRO A 110 7.89 -10.67 5.40
CA PRO A 110 8.15 -11.40 6.63
C PRO A 110 9.19 -12.51 6.37
N MET A 111 10.22 -12.59 7.21
CA MET A 111 11.27 -13.62 7.10
C MET A 111 10.81 -15.00 7.57
N LYS A 112 9.63 -15.10 8.20
CA LYS A 112 9.05 -16.36 8.65
C LYS A 112 8.29 -17.03 7.50
N ALA A 113 8.82 -18.15 7.01
CA ALA A 113 8.19 -18.93 5.95
C ALA A 113 6.75 -19.31 6.31
N GLY A 114 5.83 -19.14 5.34
CA GLY A 114 4.40 -19.43 5.52
C GLY A 114 3.66 -18.50 6.49
N PHE A 115 4.28 -17.40 6.93
CA PHE A 115 3.59 -16.42 7.75
C PHE A 115 2.57 -15.65 6.90
N GLU A 116 1.29 -15.74 7.25
CA GLU A 116 0.26 -14.88 6.69
C GLU A 116 -0.05 -13.71 7.62
N SER A 117 0.22 -12.49 7.16
CA SER A 117 -0.11 -11.29 7.91
C SER A 117 -1.62 -11.05 7.98
N ASN A 118 -2.04 -10.23 8.95
CA ASN A 118 -3.44 -9.83 9.04
C ASN A 118 -3.91 -9.06 7.79
N PHE A 119 -3.00 -8.32 7.14
CA PHE A 119 -3.30 -7.60 5.89
C PHE A 119 -3.61 -8.56 4.74
N VAL A 120 -2.84 -9.63 4.59
CA VAL A 120 -3.10 -10.68 3.59
C VAL A 120 -4.43 -11.38 3.86
N LYS A 121 -4.72 -11.69 5.13
CA LYS A 121 -6.00 -12.30 5.53
C LYS A 121 -7.19 -11.41 5.21
N ILE A 122 -7.10 -10.12 5.53
CA ILE A 122 -8.14 -9.13 5.22
C ILE A 122 -8.31 -8.97 3.70
N ALA A 123 -7.22 -8.85 2.94
CA ALA A 123 -7.28 -8.80 1.49
C ALA A 123 -7.99 -10.02 0.89
N ALA A 124 -7.71 -11.21 1.42
CA ALA A 124 -8.38 -12.44 1.02
C ALA A 124 -9.89 -12.43 1.35
N GLN A 125 -10.29 -11.89 2.51
CA GLN A 125 -11.70 -11.71 2.86
C GLN A 125 -12.44 -10.77 1.89
N TYR A 126 -11.75 -9.77 1.35
CA TYR A 126 -12.27 -8.90 0.30
C TYR A 126 -12.12 -9.48 -1.12
N GLY A 127 -11.66 -10.71 -1.26
CA GLY A 127 -11.54 -11.39 -2.55
C GLY A 127 -10.26 -11.05 -3.34
N ASN A 128 -9.23 -10.52 -2.68
CA ASN A 128 -7.97 -10.09 -3.29
C ASN A 128 -8.16 -9.11 -4.46
N VAL A 129 -9.07 -8.15 -4.28
CA VAL A 129 -9.40 -7.15 -5.28
C VAL A 129 -8.16 -6.29 -5.59
N LEU A 130 -7.87 -6.13 -6.88
CA LEU A 130 -6.82 -5.22 -7.34
C LEU A 130 -7.25 -3.78 -7.06
N LEU A 131 -6.30 -2.92 -6.69
CA LEU A 131 -6.62 -1.53 -6.37
C LEU A 131 -7.29 -0.77 -7.54
N LYS A 132 -6.94 -1.11 -8.78
CA LYS A 132 -7.57 -0.56 -9.98
C LYS A 132 -9.06 -0.93 -10.13
N ASP A 133 -9.52 -1.95 -9.41
CA ASP A 133 -10.90 -2.46 -9.45
C ASP A 133 -11.62 -2.19 -8.11
N LEU A 134 -10.93 -1.59 -7.13
CA LEU A 134 -11.49 -1.28 -5.82
C LEU A 134 -12.57 -0.18 -5.94
N LYS A 135 -13.74 -0.44 -5.35
CA LYS A 135 -14.88 0.49 -5.36
C LYS A 135 -14.58 1.79 -4.62
N MET A 136 -15.24 2.87 -5.04
CA MET A 136 -15.30 4.12 -4.29
C MET A 136 -16.63 4.20 -3.52
N ILE A 137 -16.58 4.73 -2.30
CA ILE A 137 -17.75 4.97 -1.43
C ILE A 137 -17.81 6.42 -0.96
#